data_AF-A0A952A4Z3-F1
#
_entry.id   AF-A0A952A4Z3-F1
#
_cell.length_a   1.000
_cell.length_b   1.000
_cell.length_c   1.000
_cell.angle_alpha   90.00
_cell.angle_beta   90.00
_cell.angle_gamma   90.00
#
_symmetry.space_group_name_H-M   'P 1'
#
loop_
_entity.id
_entity.type
_entity.pdbx_description
1 polymer ?
#
loop_
_entity_poly.entity_id
_entity_poly.type
_entity_poly.pdbx_seq_one_letter_code
_entity_poly.pdbx_strand_id
1 'polypeptide(L)'
;MRLIAPLLLVAATPALAGVEGVYRLEGVREAASGLELAADGRFRYGLSYGALDEAGEGRWVREGNRILLTTEPAWTPPAFEPVSAARSAEFPLRVQVTGPDGSRMSWPVDVLLTYADGTETEGYTQPYGYIPDLPEGARITAVRLGLAVFGFVSDPFPVDLARANDLTFRLVPNSLGQPPFRDQPLDIEGDDLVMPRGDARLTYRKTSE
;
A
#
# COMPACT_ATOMS: atom_id res chain seq x y z
N MET A 1 45.55 33.17 26.09
CA MET A 1 44.80 32.57 24.97
C MET A 1 44.35 31.18 25.43
N ARG A 2 43.11 31.03 25.93
CA ARG A 2 42.58 29.75 26.43
C ARG A 2 41.67 29.17 25.34
N LEU A 3 42.08 28.04 24.78
CA LEU A 3 41.27 27.24 23.85
C LEU A 3 40.25 26.45 24.67
N ILE A 4 38.96 26.70 24.44
CA ILE A 4 37.87 25.88 24.95
C ILE A 4 37.53 24.88 23.85
N ALA A 5 37.81 23.60 24.09
CA ALA A 5 37.37 22.52 23.21
C ALA A 5 35.89 22.21 23.47
N PRO A 6 35.04 22.05 22.43
CA PRO A 6 33.66 21.67 22.63
C PRO A 6 33.59 20.17 22.96
N LEU A 7 32.94 19.86 24.09
CA LEU A 7 32.57 18.50 24.45
C LEU A 7 31.35 18.11 23.60
N LEU A 8 31.55 17.23 22.62
CA LEU A 8 30.47 16.57 21.89
C LEU A 8 29.77 15.59 22.83
N LEU A 9 28.57 15.93 23.27
CA LEU A 9 27.70 15.03 24.00
C LEU A 9 27.06 14.06 22.98
N VAL A 10 27.61 12.86 22.87
CA VAL A 10 26.94 11.76 22.17
C VAL A 10 25.81 11.31 23.09
N ALA A 11 24.56 11.61 22.71
CA ALA A 11 23.40 11.03 23.35
C ALA A 11 23.41 9.52 23.04
N ALA A 12 23.70 8.71 24.05
CA ALA A 12 23.51 7.26 23.96
C ALA A 12 22.01 6.98 23.94
N THR A 13 21.50 6.50 22.81
CA THR A 13 20.16 5.93 22.72
C THR A 13 20.08 4.77 23.71
N PRO A 14 19.11 4.70 24.62
CA PRO A 14 19.00 3.58 25.54
C PRO A 14 18.85 2.29 24.73
N ALA A 15 19.75 1.34 24.94
CA ALA A 15 19.61 -0.01 24.41
C ALA A 15 18.32 -0.61 25.00
N LEU A 16 17.33 -0.85 24.14
CA LEU A 16 16.02 -1.40 24.49
C LEU A 16 16.09 -2.91 24.72
N ALA A 17 17.02 -3.36 25.56
CA ALA A 17 17.33 -4.77 25.74
C ALA A 17 16.09 -5.62 26.10
N GLY A 18 15.85 -6.67 25.32
CA GLY A 18 15.00 -7.81 25.66
C GLY A 18 13.99 -8.24 24.58
N VAL A 19 13.62 -7.35 23.64
CA VAL A 19 12.61 -7.63 22.60
C VAL A 19 13.21 -7.79 21.20
N GLU A 20 14.52 -7.57 21.08
CA GLU A 20 15.22 -7.77 19.82
C GLU A 20 15.20 -9.24 19.40
N GLY A 21 15.06 -9.47 18.11
CA GLY A 21 15.13 -10.81 17.53
C GLY A 21 14.31 -10.96 16.27
N VAL A 22 14.32 -12.19 15.76
CA VAL A 22 13.52 -12.59 14.60
C VAL A 22 12.29 -13.32 15.10
N TYR A 23 11.14 -12.97 14.53
CA TYR A 23 9.85 -13.49 14.87
C TYR A 23 9.14 -14.01 13.62
N ARG A 24 8.39 -15.10 13.77
CA ARG A 24 7.57 -15.68 12.70
C ARG A 24 6.11 -15.75 13.10
N LEU A 25 5.25 -15.51 12.12
CA LEU A 25 3.81 -15.65 12.26
C LEU A 25 3.46 -17.11 12.60
N GLU A 26 2.56 -17.27 13.56
CA GLU A 26 2.05 -18.55 14.03
C GLU A 26 0.53 -18.62 13.88
N GLY A 27 0.00 -19.84 13.65
CA GLY A 27 -1.43 -20.12 13.74
C GLY A 27 -2.32 -19.57 12.61
N VAL A 28 -1.77 -18.88 11.60
CA VAL A 28 -2.54 -18.37 10.45
C VAL A 28 -2.26 -19.24 9.22
N ARG A 29 -3.31 -19.87 8.69
CA ARG A 29 -3.24 -20.66 7.46
C ARG A 29 -3.21 -19.74 6.23
N GLU A 30 -2.48 -20.13 5.19
CA GLU A 30 -2.36 -19.39 3.92
C GLU A 30 -1.71 -17.99 4.07
N ALA A 31 -1.06 -17.73 5.21
CA ALA A 31 -0.25 -16.54 5.45
C ALA A 31 1.17 -16.94 5.83
N ALA A 32 2.15 -16.21 5.33
CA ALA A 32 3.51 -16.24 5.84
C ALA A 32 3.90 -14.82 6.23
N SER A 33 4.40 -14.62 7.44
CA SER A 33 4.92 -13.32 7.84
C SER A 33 6.10 -13.46 8.80
N GLY A 34 7.01 -12.50 8.71
CA GLY A 34 8.19 -12.39 9.55
C GLY A 34 8.38 -10.95 10.01
N LEU A 35 8.88 -10.79 11.21
CA LEU A 35 9.24 -9.52 11.82
C LEU A 35 10.62 -9.66 12.45
N GLU A 36 11.53 -8.75 12.14
CA GLU A 36 12.82 -8.62 12.80
C GLU A 36 12.86 -7.30 13.53
N LEU A 37 13.23 -7.32 14.82
CA LEU A 37 13.50 -6.15 15.64
C LEU A 37 15.00 -6.11 15.97
N ALA A 38 15.74 -5.17 15.38
CA ALA A 38 17.16 -5.01 15.60
C ALA A 38 17.45 -4.08 16.80
N ALA A 39 18.56 -4.32 17.50
CA ALA A 39 18.98 -3.58 18.70
C ALA A 39 19.27 -2.09 18.48
N ASP A 40 19.44 -1.68 17.23
CA ASP A 40 19.63 -0.29 16.83
C ASP A 40 18.30 0.47 16.65
N GLY A 41 17.16 -0.18 16.92
CA GLY A 41 15.84 0.41 16.77
C GLY A 41 15.27 0.31 15.35
N ARG A 42 15.86 -0.50 14.46
CA ARG A 42 15.32 -0.79 13.11
C ARG A 42 14.48 -2.05 13.10
N PHE A 43 13.45 -2.08 12.24
CA PHE A 43 12.69 -3.30 11.97
C PHE A 43 12.71 -3.68 10.50
N ARG A 44 12.50 -4.97 10.23
CA ARG A 44 12.15 -5.50 8.91
C ARG A 44 10.89 -6.34 9.04
N TYR A 45 9.99 -6.21 8.08
CA TYR A 45 8.70 -6.88 8.03
C TYR A 45 8.45 -7.47 6.66
N GLY A 46 7.85 -8.65 6.62
CA GLY A 46 7.28 -9.23 5.41
C GLY A 46 5.97 -9.93 5.72
N LEU A 47 5.02 -9.85 4.79
CA LEU A 47 3.77 -10.60 4.79
C LEU A 47 3.46 -11.07 3.38
N SER A 48 3.07 -12.33 3.24
CA SER A 48 2.40 -12.86 2.06
C SER A 48 1.10 -13.49 2.52
N TYR A 49 -0.03 -13.06 1.94
CA TYR A 49 -1.36 -13.56 2.25
C TYR A 49 -2.24 -13.53 1.01
N GLY A 50 -2.52 -14.71 0.44
CA GLY A 50 -3.23 -14.80 -0.84
C GLY A 50 -2.47 -14.07 -1.95
N ALA A 51 -3.08 -13.03 -2.53
CA ALA A 51 -2.47 -12.19 -3.57
C ALA A 51 -1.79 -10.92 -3.01
N LEU A 52 -1.86 -10.69 -1.70
CA LEU A 52 -1.23 -9.56 -1.05
C LEU A 52 0.19 -9.95 -0.63
N ASP A 53 1.17 -9.22 -1.15
CA ASP A 53 2.54 -9.25 -0.66
C ASP A 53 2.93 -7.87 -0.14
N GLU A 54 3.49 -7.85 1.06
CA GLU A 54 4.04 -6.67 1.69
C GLU A 54 5.46 -6.90 2.19
N ALA A 55 6.31 -5.90 2.01
CA ALA A 55 7.62 -5.85 2.62
C ALA A 55 7.91 -4.41 3.05
N GLY A 56 8.38 -4.24 4.29
CA GLY A 56 8.66 -2.92 4.84
C GLY A 56 9.80 -2.95 5.83
N GLU A 57 10.42 -1.80 5.99
CA GLU A 57 11.40 -1.56 7.04
C GLU A 57 11.18 -0.17 7.63
N GLY A 58 11.76 0.08 8.79
CA GLY A 58 11.56 1.34 9.47
C GLY A 58 12.17 1.35 10.85
N ARG A 59 11.62 2.18 11.73
CA ARG A 59 12.02 2.24 13.14
C ARG A 59 10.97 1.61 14.04
N TRP A 60 11.44 1.07 15.15
CA TRP A 60 10.59 0.67 16.25
C TRP A 60 11.00 1.38 17.53
N VAL A 61 10.02 1.62 18.40
CA VAL A 61 10.23 2.13 19.75
C VAL A 61 9.42 1.30 20.73
N ARG A 62 9.90 1.20 21.97
CA ARG A 62 9.15 0.54 23.05
C ARG A 62 8.46 1.58 23.91
N GLU A 63 7.16 1.39 24.11
CA GLU A 63 6.33 2.18 25.02
C GLU A 63 5.65 1.24 26.03
N GLY A 64 6.28 1.09 27.20
CA GLY A 64 5.80 0.17 28.24
C GLY A 64 5.76 -1.28 27.77
N ASN A 65 4.55 -1.82 27.62
CA ASN A 65 4.29 -3.19 27.16
C ASN A 65 3.98 -3.29 25.65
N ARG A 66 4.32 -2.24 24.88
CA ARG A 66 4.10 -2.19 23.44
C ARG A 66 5.38 -1.88 22.69
N ILE A 67 5.48 -2.42 21.48
CA ILE A 67 6.41 -1.95 20.45
C ILE A 67 5.58 -1.20 19.41
N LEU A 68 6.07 -0.04 18.98
CA LEU A 68 5.43 0.77 17.93
C LEU A 68 6.32 0.74 16.70
N LEU A 69 5.79 0.30 15.56
CA LEU A 69 6.49 0.27 14.28
C LEU A 69 6.11 1.49 13.43
N THR A 70 7.09 2.14 12.85
CA THR A 70 6.88 3.23 11.88
C THR A 70 7.71 2.97 10.63
N THR A 71 7.03 2.73 9.51
CA THR A 71 7.65 2.45 8.20
C THR A 71 8.45 3.65 7.71
N GLU A 72 9.64 3.39 7.19
CA GLU A 72 10.51 4.40 6.62
C GLU A 72 11.05 4.00 5.23
N PRO A 73 11.08 4.93 4.25
CA PRO A 73 10.56 6.29 4.33
C PRO A 73 9.05 6.34 4.56
N ALA A 74 8.54 7.51 4.98
CA ALA A 74 7.13 7.67 5.29
C ALA A 74 6.26 7.22 4.11
N TRP A 75 5.28 6.36 4.40
CA TRP A 75 4.44 5.75 3.38
C TRP A 75 3.66 6.80 2.59
N THR A 76 3.74 6.68 1.26
CA THR A 76 3.00 7.52 0.30
C THR A 76 2.04 6.63 -0.50
N PRO A 77 0.74 6.97 -0.57
CA PRO A 77 -0.25 6.16 -1.27
C PRO A 77 0.08 6.01 -2.75
N PRO A 78 -0.27 4.89 -3.39
CA PRO A 78 -0.22 4.81 -4.84
C PRO A 78 -1.12 5.87 -5.47
N ALA A 79 -0.86 6.20 -6.72
CA ALA A 79 -1.67 7.14 -7.48
C ALA A 79 -1.79 6.69 -8.94
N PHE A 80 -2.73 7.29 -9.64
CA PHE A 80 -2.84 7.15 -11.09
C PHE A 80 -2.72 8.52 -11.74
N GLU A 81 -1.99 8.58 -12.85
CA GLU A 81 -1.80 9.80 -13.62
C GLU A 81 -2.42 9.66 -15.01
N PRO A 82 -3.19 10.64 -15.50
CA PRO A 82 -3.64 10.65 -16.88
C PRO A 82 -2.45 10.74 -17.84
N VAL A 83 -2.40 9.85 -18.83
CA VAL A 83 -1.38 9.82 -19.89
C VAL A 83 -1.94 10.33 -21.20
N SER A 84 -3.12 9.84 -21.58
CA SER A 84 -3.77 10.24 -22.82
C SER A 84 -5.28 10.21 -22.68
N ALA A 85 -5.95 11.15 -23.35
CA ALA A 85 -7.39 11.15 -23.53
C ALA A 85 -7.67 11.49 -25.00
N ALA A 86 -8.20 10.53 -25.74
CA ALA A 86 -8.49 10.68 -27.17
C ALA A 86 -9.96 10.36 -27.46
N ARG A 87 -10.46 10.93 -28.55
CA ARG A 87 -11.72 10.52 -29.14
C ARG A 87 -11.46 9.35 -30.10
N SER A 88 -12.24 8.29 -29.96
CA SER A 88 -12.20 7.09 -30.78
C SER A 88 -13.60 6.74 -31.27
N ALA A 89 -13.69 6.25 -32.51
CA ALA A 89 -14.92 5.69 -33.06
C ALA A 89 -15.06 4.17 -32.77
N GLU A 90 -14.02 3.54 -32.22
CA GLU A 90 -13.95 2.10 -32.01
C GLU A 90 -14.64 1.66 -30.71
N PHE A 91 -14.60 2.50 -29.68
CA PHE A 91 -15.07 2.16 -28.34
C PHE A 91 -16.16 3.13 -27.87
N PRO A 92 -17.19 2.68 -27.15
CA PRO A 92 -18.07 3.59 -26.43
C PRO A 92 -17.31 4.30 -25.30
N LEU A 93 -16.48 3.54 -24.59
CA LEU A 93 -15.44 3.97 -23.65
C LEU A 93 -14.38 2.87 -23.59
N ARG A 94 -13.11 3.24 -23.52
CA ARG A 94 -12.01 2.36 -23.11
C ARG A 94 -11.20 3.03 -22.02
N VAL A 95 -10.93 2.28 -20.96
CA VAL A 95 -10.02 2.67 -19.87
C VAL A 95 -8.84 1.71 -19.87
N GLN A 96 -7.65 2.22 -20.18
CA GLN A 96 -6.40 1.47 -20.17
C GLN A 96 -5.54 1.93 -19.00
N VAL A 97 -4.85 0.98 -18.36
CA VAL A 97 -3.83 1.29 -17.36
C VAL A 97 -2.48 0.70 -17.79
N THR A 98 -1.42 1.48 -17.59
CA THR A 98 -0.04 1.08 -17.81
C THR A 98 0.73 1.01 -16.49
N GLY A 99 1.77 0.19 -16.48
CA GLY A 99 2.77 0.17 -15.43
C GLY A 99 3.63 1.45 -15.43
N PRO A 100 4.50 1.62 -14.43
CA PRO A 100 5.30 2.84 -14.25
C PRO A 100 6.24 3.12 -15.43
N ASP A 101 6.70 2.07 -16.11
CA ASP A 101 7.56 2.11 -17.29
C ASP A 101 6.79 2.33 -18.60
N GLY A 102 5.46 2.52 -18.52
CA GLY A 102 4.58 2.66 -19.68
C GLY A 102 4.20 1.33 -20.33
N SER A 103 4.66 0.20 -19.82
CA SER A 103 4.24 -1.12 -20.28
C SER A 103 2.77 -1.37 -19.98
N ARG A 104 2.12 -2.26 -20.72
CA ARG A 104 0.75 -2.68 -20.40
C ARG A 104 0.75 -3.35 -19.03
N MET A 105 -0.21 -2.97 -18.20
CA MET A 105 -0.36 -3.57 -16.89
C MET A 105 -0.64 -5.07 -17.01
N SER A 106 0.13 -5.90 -16.29
CA SER A 106 0.00 -7.36 -16.30
C SER A 106 -1.05 -7.90 -15.33
N TRP A 107 -1.58 -7.03 -14.46
CA TRP A 107 -2.56 -7.33 -13.43
C TRP A 107 -3.78 -6.42 -13.59
N PRO A 108 -4.99 -6.92 -13.25
CA PRO A 108 -6.21 -6.15 -13.38
C PRO A 108 -6.21 -4.96 -12.44
N VAL A 109 -6.70 -3.83 -12.93
CA VAL A 109 -6.98 -2.61 -12.17
C VAL A 109 -8.49 -2.40 -12.19
N ASP A 110 -9.07 -2.20 -11.03
CA ASP A 110 -10.51 -1.98 -10.91
C ASP A 110 -10.86 -0.63 -11.53
N VAL A 111 -12.00 -0.58 -12.23
CA VAL A 111 -12.52 0.63 -12.86
C VAL A 111 -13.92 0.86 -12.35
N LEU A 112 -14.10 1.95 -11.62
CA LEU A 112 -15.39 2.38 -11.13
C LEU A 112 -15.87 3.54 -11.99
N LEU A 113 -17.06 3.43 -12.55
CA LEU A 113 -17.69 4.45 -13.39
C LEU A 113 -18.83 5.09 -12.61
N THR A 114 -18.79 6.42 -12.49
CA THR A 114 -19.90 7.19 -11.93
C THR A 114 -20.75 7.77 -13.07
N TYR A 115 -22.05 7.49 -13.04
CA TYR A 115 -23.03 8.00 -13.98
C TYR A 115 -23.58 9.35 -13.50
N ALA A 116 -24.14 10.14 -14.42
CA ALA A 116 -24.69 11.46 -14.12
C ALA A 116 -25.89 11.43 -13.15
N ASP A 117 -26.55 10.28 -13.02
CA ASP A 117 -27.64 10.07 -12.04
C ASP A 117 -27.12 9.65 -10.64
N GLY A 118 -25.80 9.52 -10.49
CA GLY A 118 -25.13 9.11 -9.26
C GLY A 118 -24.95 7.59 -9.10
N THR A 119 -25.44 6.79 -10.05
CA THR A 119 -25.21 5.34 -10.04
C THR A 119 -23.73 5.04 -10.30
N GLU A 120 -23.21 3.99 -9.65
CA GLU A 120 -21.86 3.49 -9.91
C GLU A 120 -21.89 2.07 -10.45
N THR A 121 -21.00 1.78 -11.41
CA THR A 121 -20.71 0.43 -11.87
C THR A 121 -19.22 0.14 -11.72
N GLU A 122 -18.89 -1.13 -11.57
CA GLU A 122 -17.53 -1.60 -11.40
C GLU A 122 -17.18 -2.63 -12.49
N GLY A 123 -15.95 -2.58 -12.94
CA GLY A 123 -15.32 -3.60 -13.76
C GLY A 123 -13.82 -3.57 -13.53
N TYR A 124 -13.05 -4.19 -14.43
CA TYR A 124 -11.61 -4.22 -14.30
C TYR A 124 -10.93 -4.29 -15.67
N THR A 125 -9.70 -3.78 -15.73
CA THR A 125 -8.92 -3.78 -16.98
C THR A 125 -8.48 -5.18 -17.38
N GLN A 126 -8.61 -5.48 -18.67
CA GLN A 126 -8.03 -6.64 -19.34
C GLN A 126 -6.73 -6.22 -20.08
N PRO A 127 -5.98 -7.14 -20.73
CA PRO A 127 -4.81 -6.76 -21.53
C PRO A 127 -5.09 -5.68 -22.60
N TYR A 128 -6.33 -5.60 -23.09
CA TYR A 128 -6.84 -4.61 -24.03
C TYR A 128 -7.56 -3.41 -23.38
N GLY A 129 -7.46 -3.26 -22.05
CA GLY A 129 -8.18 -2.26 -21.27
C GLY A 129 -9.54 -2.76 -20.78
N TYR A 130 -10.29 -1.89 -20.11
CA TYR A 130 -11.69 -2.11 -19.75
C TYR A 130 -12.59 -1.41 -20.77
N ILE A 131 -13.52 -2.16 -21.36
CA ILE A 131 -14.50 -1.66 -22.32
C ILE A 131 -15.88 -2.07 -21.78
N PRO A 132 -16.62 -1.17 -21.11
CA PRO A 132 -17.93 -1.47 -20.56
C PRO A 132 -18.98 -1.58 -21.68
N ASP A 133 -20.01 -2.39 -21.44
CA ASP A 133 -21.26 -2.28 -22.17
C ASP A 133 -22.06 -1.10 -21.58
N LEU A 134 -22.25 -0.06 -22.38
CA LEU A 134 -22.93 1.17 -21.93
C LEU A 134 -24.35 1.22 -22.49
N PRO A 135 -25.38 1.45 -21.65
CA PRO A 135 -26.72 1.73 -22.14
C PRO A 135 -26.74 2.90 -23.14
N GLU A 136 -27.67 2.87 -24.07
CA GLU A 136 -27.84 3.98 -25.02
C GLU A 136 -28.07 5.30 -24.28
N GLY A 137 -27.31 6.33 -24.63
CA GLY A 137 -27.38 7.63 -23.98
C GLY A 137 -26.75 7.70 -22.58
N ALA A 138 -26.02 6.66 -22.14
CA ALA A 138 -25.29 6.67 -20.87
C ALA A 138 -24.39 7.90 -20.75
N ARG A 139 -24.45 8.56 -19.59
CA ARG A 139 -23.63 9.72 -19.26
C ARG A 139 -22.72 9.37 -18.10
N ILE A 140 -21.48 9.06 -18.40
CA ILE A 140 -20.41 8.89 -17.41
C ILE A 140 -19.82 10.24 -17.08
N THR A 141 -19.71 10.56 -15.79
CA THR A 141 -19.16 11.83 -15.30
C THR A 141 -17.79 11.66 -14.65
N ALA A 142 -17.47 10.46 -14.16
CA ALA A 142 -16.16 10.19 -13.57
C ALA A 142 -15.73 8.73 -13.73
N VAL A 143 -14.42 8.54 -13.70
CA VAL A 143 -13.73 7.25 -13.57
C VAL A 143 -12.91 7.28 -12.30
N ARG A 144 -12.96 6.22 -11.49
CA ARG A 144 -11.98 5.94 -10.43
C ARG A 144 -11.26 4.65 -10.74
N LEU A 145 -10.01 4.54 -10.29
CA LEU A 145 -9.17 3.38 -10.49
C LEU A 145 -8.81 2.77 -9.14
N GLY A 146 -8.98 1.44 -9.03
CA GLY A 146 -8.81 0.71 -7.79
C GLY A 146 -7.71 -0.35 -7.86
N LEU A 147 -7.09 -0.58 -6.71
CA LEU A 147 -6.19 -1.71 -6.47
C LEU A 147 -6.75 -2.46 -5.25
N ALA A 148 -7.83 -3.23 -5.43
CA ALA A 148 -8.59 -3.82 -4.33
C ALA A 148 -7.73 -4.59 -3.32
N VAL A 149 -6.73 -5.36 -3.78
CA VAL A 149 -5.84 -6.14 -2.90
C VAL A 149 -5.05 -5.26 -1.92
N PHE A 150 -4.81 -3.99 -2.27
CA PHE A 150 -4.14 -3.00 -1.42
C PHE A 150 -5.12 -2.03 -0.74
N GLY A 151 -6.43 -2.25 -0.88
CA GLY A 151 -7.46 -1.38 -0.29
C GLY A 151 -7.43 0.07 -0.81
N PHE A 152 -6.98 0.28 -2.05
CA PHE A 152 -6.82 1.61 -2.63
C PHE A 152 -7.85 1.89 -3.73
N VAL A 153 -8.41 3.10 -3.71
CA VAL A 153 -9.22 3.66 -4.80
C VAL A 153 -8.81 5.12 -5.00
N SER A 154 -8.60 5.53 -6.25
CA SER A 154 -8.19 6.89 -6.59
C SER A 154 -9.27 7.93 -6.30
N ASP A 155 -8.88 9.20 -6.32
CA ASP A 155 -9.83 10.30 -6.55
C ASP A 155 -10.50 10.17 -7.93
N PRO A 156 -11.70 10.75 -8.12
CA PRO A 156 -12.39 10.72 -9.40
C PRO A 156 -11.68 11.55 -10.47
N PHE A 157 -11.45 10.92 -11.63
CA PHE A 157 -11.07 11.60 -12.85
C PHE A 157 -12.33 12.02 -13.60
N PRO A 158 -12.57 13.32 -13.83
CA PRO A 158 -13.74 13.77 -14.55
C PRO A 158 -13.70 13.31 -16.01
N VAL A 159 -14.85 12.85 -16.51
CA VAL A 159 -14.99 12.36 -17.88
C VAL A 159 -16.03 13.17 -18.63
N ASP A 160 -15.68 13.55 -19.85
CA ASP A 160 -16.59 14.06 -20.87
C ASP A 160 -16.43 13.19 -22.12
N LEU A 161 -17.35 12.24 -22.30
CA LEU A 161 -17.31 11.29 -23.40
C LEU A 161 -17.40 11.98 -24.76
N ALA A 162 -17.97 13.19 -24.87
CA ALA A 162 -17.99 13.92 -26.13
C ALA A 162 -16.58 14.39 -26.54
N ARG A 163 -15.68 14.59 -25.57
CA ARG A 163 -14.30 15.02 -25.79
C ARG A 163 -13.33 13.84 -25.90
N ALA A 164 -13.46 12.85 -25.03
CA ALA A 164 -12.57 11.69 -25.02
C ALA A 164 -13.28 10.45 -24.45
N ASN A 165 -13.06 9.31 -25.09
CA ASN A 165 -13.60 8.01 -24.72
C ASN A 165 -12.55 6.90 -24.82
N ASP A 166 -11.29 7.24 -25.11
CA ASP A 166 -10.17 6.33 -25.02
C ASP A 166 -9.15 6.95 -24.05
N LEU A 167 -9.14 6.43 -22.83
CA LEU A 167 -8.45 7.01 -21.68
C LEU A 167 -7.32 6.07 -21.26
N THR A 168 -6.11 6.59 -21.14
CA THR A 168 -4.96 5.85 -20.60
C THR A 168 -4.45 6.52 -19.34
N PHE A 169 -4.26 5.73 -18.29
CA PHE A 169 -3.68 6.14 -17.03
C PHE A 169 -2.40 5.34 -16.75
N ARG A 170 -1.44 5.94 -16.05
CA ARG A 170 -0.24 5.27 -15.58
C ARG A 170 -0.31 5.08 -14.08
N LEU A 171 0.02 3.88 -13.61
CA LEU A 171 0.24 3.64 -12.17
C LEU A 171 1.51 4.37 -11.72
N VAL A 172 1.37 5.19 -10.69
CA VAL A 172 2.46 5.70 -9.87
C VAL A 172 2.45 4.89 -8.57
N PRO A 173 3.37 3.92 -8.39
CA PRO A 173 3.26 2.94 -7.32
C PRO A 173 3.55 3.56 -5.95
N ASN A 174 4.42 4.57 -5.88
CA ASN A 174 4.87 5.15 -4.61
C ASN A 174 5.31 4.04 -3.61
N SER A 175 4.68 3.95 -2.43
CA SER A 175 4.98 2.94 -1.42
C SER A 175 4.11 1.68 -1.54
N LEU A 176 3.55 1.38 -2.72
CA LEU A 176 2.76 0.16 -2.94
C LEU A 176 3.55 -1.09 -2.53
N GLY A 177 2.90 -2.00 -1.81
CA GLY A 177 3.54 -3.20 -1.25
C GLY A 177 4.38 -2.94 0.01
N GLN A 178 4.42 -1.71 0.52
CA GLN A 178 4.94 -1.43 1.87
C GLN A 178 3.78 -1.30 2.85
N PRO A 179 3.89 -1.87 4.06
CA PRO A 179 2.89 -1.65 5.10
C PRO A 179 2.90 -0.18 5.53
N PRO A 180 1.74 0.50 5.62
CA PRO A 180 1.65 1.92 5.97
C PRO A 180 1.75 2.16 7.49
N PHE A 181 2.66 1.47 8.19
CA PHE A 181 2.76 1.55 9.64
C PHE A 181 3.10 2.96 10.11
N ARG A 182 2.24 3.50 10.98
CA ARG A 182 2.40 4.76 11.70
C ARG A 182 2.12 4.48 13.16
N ASP A 183 3.19 4.30 13.93
CA ASP A 183 3.13 3.81 15.31
C ASP A 183 2.25 2.56 15.45
N GLN A 184 2.37 1.64 14.48
CA GLN A 184 1.63 0.38 14.47
C GLN A 184 1.97 -0.40 15.74
N PRO A 185 1.00 -0.69 16.62
CA PRO A 185 1.29 -1.37 17.87
C PRO A 185 1.53 -2.86 17.67
N LEU A 186 2.41 -3.37 18.51
CA LEU A 186 2.64 -4.77 18.83
C LEU A 186 2.52 -4.89 20.35
N ASP A 187 1.54 -5.64 20.83
CA ASP A 187 1.43 -5.93 22.26
C ASP A 187 2.41 -7.05 22.62
N ILE A 188 3.11 -6.91 23.74
CA ILE A 188 3.99 -7.95 24.28
C ILE A 188 3.12 -8.88 25.15
N GLU A 189 2.92 -10.12 24.72
CA GLU A 189 2.12 -11.12 25.41
C GLU A 189 3.00 -12.34 25.75
N GLY A 190 3.63 -12.29 26.93
CA GLY A 190 4.64 -13.28 27.31
C GLY A 190 5.89 -13.13 26.43
N ASP A 191 6.24 -14.19 25.70
CA ASP A 191 7.36 -14.20 24.73
C ASP A 191 6.92 -13.88 23.29
N ASP A 192 5.61 -13.74 23.06
CA ASP A 192 5.03 -13.47 21.74
C ASP A 192 4.77 -11.97 21.55
N LEU A 193 4.84 -11.52 20.29
CA LEU A 193 4.41 -10.19 19.87
C LEU A 193 3.10 -10.30 19.10
N VAL A 194 2.10 -9.50 19.46
CA VAL A 194 0.78 -9.56 18.82
C VAL A 194 0.48 -8.26 18.09
N MET A 195 0.32 -8.35 16.76
CA MET A 195 -0.07 -7.24 15.91
C MET A 195 -1.58 -7.28 15.63
N PRO A 196 -2.37 -6.29 16.09
CA PRO A 196 -3.73 -6.11 15.59
C PRO A 196 -3.68 -5.58 14.15
N ARG A 197 -4.46 -6.20 13.25
CA ARG A 197 -4.50 -5.82 11.83
C ARG A 197 -5.92 -5.99 11.28
N GLY A 198 -6.66 -4.89 11.20
CA GLY A 198 -8.10 -4.94 10.95
C GLY A 198 -8.78 -5.76 12.05
N ASP A 199 -9.62 -6.72 11.66
CA ASP A 199 -10.27 -7.67 12.59
C ASP A 199 -9.36 -8.87 12.96
N ALA A 200 -8.20 -8.99 12.33
CA ALA A 200 -7.26 -10.09 12.60
C ALA A 200 -6.28 -9.75 13.72
N ARG A 201 -5.77 -10.80 14.38
CA ARG A 201 -4.65 -10.74 15.31
C ARG A 201 -3.54 -11.63 14.76
N LEU A 202 -2.38 -11.04 14.50
CA LEU A 202 -1.20 -11.75 14.02
C LEU A 202 -0.26 -11.98 15.21
N THR A 203 -0.13 -13.23 15.64
CA THR A 203 0.78 -13.62 16.74
C THR A 203 2.13 -14.03 16.16
N TYR A 204 3.17 -13.37 16.61
CA TYR A 204 4.55 -13.54 16.19
C TYR A 204 5.36 -14.17 17.32
N ARG A 205 5.89 -15.37 17.08
CA ARG A 205 6.74 -16.07 18.04
C ARG A 205 8.20 -15.86 17.71
N LYS A 206 8.99 -15.58 18.74
CA LYS A 206 10.45 -15.45 18.61
C LYS A 206 11.03 -16.77 18.14
N THR A 207 11.85 -16.73 17.10
CA THR A 207 12.60 -17.91 16.65
C THR A 207 13.81 -18.10 17.54
N SER A 208 14.01 -19.30 18.06
CA SER A 208 15.25 -19.68 18.72
C SER A 208 16.42 -19.52 17.75
N GLU A 209 17.49 -18.84 18.17
CA GLU A 209 18.80 -18.92 17.51
C GLU A 209 19.43 -20.30 17.67
#